data_AF-A0A535IRV3-F1
#
_entry.id   AF-A0A535IRV3-F1
#
_cell.length_a   1.000
_cell.length_b   1.000
_cell.length_c   1.000
_cell.angle_alpha   90.00
_cell.angle_beta   90.00
_cell.angle_gamma   90.00
#
_symmetry.space_group_name_H-M   'P 1'
#
loop_
_entity.id
_entity.type
_entity.pdbx_description
1 polymer ?
#
loop_
_entity_poly.entity_id
_entity_poly.type
_entity_poly.pdbx_seq_one_letter_code
_entity_poly.pdbx_strand_id
1 'polypeptide(L)' 'CPDPALYDGERSWVRSFWQALRPHASGVGSYVNFMSEYEEDRVKAAYGAAKYERLARIKAQYDPDNVFHLNANIKPAL' A
#
# COMPACT_ATOMS: atom_id res chain seq x y z
N CYS A 1 26.27 -11.29 -5.37
CA CYS A 1 25.40 -10.60 -4.39
C CYS A 1 25.02 -9.24 -4.96
N PRO A 2 23.82 -8.69 -4.64
CA PRO A 2 23.49 -7.33 -5.01
C PRO A 2 24.51 -6.36 -4.40
N ASP A 3 24.89 -5.33 -5.15
CA ASP A 3 25.85 -4.30 -4.73
C ASP A 3 25.11 -3.17 -3.99
N PRO A 4 25.34 -2.97 -2.68
CA PRO A 4 24.68 -1.92 -1.92
C PRO A 4 24.92 -0.51 -2.46
N ALA A 5 26.03 -0.27 -3.17
CA ALA A 5 26.32 1.02 -3.77
C ALA A 5 25.32 1.42 -4.87
N LEU A 6 24.58 0.45 -5.44
CA LEU A 6 23.60 0.70 -6.50
C LEU A 6 22.21 1.07 -5.98
N TYR A 7 21.89 0.79 -4.71
CA TYR A 7 20.53 0.86 -4.19
C TYR A 7 19.87 2.22 -4.36
N ASP A 8 20.61 3.32 -4.18
CA ASP A 8 20.03 4.66 -4.29
C ASP A 8 19.69 5.01 -5.75
N GLY A 9 20.53 4.59 -6.69
CA GLY A 9 20.26 4.74 -8.13
C GLY A 9 19.06 3.91 -8.57
N GLU A 10 18.99 2.65 -8.14
CA GLU A 10 17.88 1.74 -8.45
C GLU A 10 16.55 2.24 -7.87
N ARG A 11 16.53 2.71 -6.61
CA ARG A 11 15.35 3.31 -5.98
C ARG A 11 14.88 4.55 -6.72
N SER A 12 15.82 5.43 -7.11
CA SER A 12 15.52 6.63 -7.88
C SER A 12 14.88 6.28 -9.24
N TRP A 13 15.44 5.29 -9.94
CA TRP A 13 14.91 4.81 -11.21
C TRP A 13 13.49 4.23 -11.07
N VAL A 14 13.25 3.31 -10.11
CA VAL A 14 11.92 2.71 -9.91
C VAL A 14 10.87 3.78 -9.56
N ARG A 15 11.20 4.73 -8.67
CA ARG A 15 10.27 5.80 -8.28
C ARG A 15 9.94 6.72 -9.46
N SER A 16 10.93 7.08 -10.26
CA SER A 16 10.77 7.96 -11.43
C SER A 16 9.97 7.28 -12.54
N PHE A 17 10.25 6.00 -12.80
CA PHE A 17 9.51 5.19 -13.76
C PHE A 17 8.04 5.01 -13.35
N TRP A 18 7.79 4.73 -12.06
CA TRP A 18 6.43 4.69 -11.51
C TRP A 18 5.69 6.01 -11.72
N GLN A 19 6.30 7.15 -11.39
CA GLN A 19 5.72 8.48 -11.60
C GLN A 19 5.34 8.71 -13.07
N ALA A 20 6.20 8.33 -14.02
CA ALA A 20 5.95 8.48 -15.44
C ALA A 20 4.79 7.61 -15.95
N LEU A 21 4.59 6.42 -15.39
CA LEU A 21 3.50 5.51 -15.78
C LEU A 21 2.15 5.82 -15.13
N ARG A 22 2.11 6.52 -13.99
CA ARG A 22 0.87 6.81 -13.25
C ARG A 22 -0.26 7.37 -14.11
N PRO A 23 -0.04 8.33 -15.04
CA PRO A 23 -1.11 8.87 -15.88
C PRO A 23 -1.76 7.84 -16.82
N HIS A 24 -1.07 6.73 -17.11
CA HIS A 24 -1.52 5.67 -18.00
C HIS A 24 -2.17 4.50 -17.25
N ALA A 25 -2.17 4.52 -15.91
CA ALA A 25 -2.78 3.49 -15.09
C ALA A 25 -4.29 3.73 -14.93
N SER A 26 -5.07 2.65 -14.81
CA SER A 26 -6.52 2.71 -14.56
C SER A 26 -6.90 3.29 -13.19
N GLY A 27 -5.92 3.55 -12.32
CA GLY A 27 -6.12 4.15 -11.01
C GLY A 27 -4.81 4.25 -10.23
N VAL A 28 -4.88 4.85 -9.05
CA VAL A 28 -3.73 5.00 -8.12
C VAL A 28 -3.55 3.73 -7.26
N GLY A 29 -4.56 2.86 -7.22
CA GLY A 29 -4.53 1.60 -6.49
C GLY A 29 -3.55 0.61 -7.11
N SER A 30 -2.73 -0.03 -6.28
CA SER A 30 -1.81 -1.10 -6.68
C SER A 30 -2.23 -2.42 -6.03
N TYR A 31 -1.75 -3.55 -6.56
CA TYR A 31 -1.92 -4.82 -5.87
C TYR A 31 -1.10 -4.84 -4.58
N VAL A 32 -1.73 -5.10 -3.44
CA VAL A 32 -1.11 -4.97 -2.10
C VAL A 32 0.14 -5.83 -1.91
N ASN A 33 0.22 -6.99 -2.58
CA ASN A 33 1.38 -7.88 -2.48
C ASN A 33 2.59 -7.40 -3.32
N PHE A 34 2.42 -6.36 -4.15
CA PHE A 34 3.51 -5.72 -4.90
C PHE A 34 3.88 -4.33 -4.34
N MET A 35 3.32 -3.94 -3.20
CA MET A 35 3.68 -2.69 -2.54
C MET A 35 4.98 -2.87 -1.74
N SER A 36 5.95 -1.98 -1.98
CA SER A 36 7.16 -1.89 -1.15
C SER A 36 6.94 -1.03 0.11
N GLU A 37 5.96 -0.11 0.06
CA GLU A 37 5.63 0.82 1.14
C GLU A 37 4.09 0.86 1.31
N TYR A 38 3.64 0.73 2.56
CA TYR A 38 2.21 0.68 2.92
C TYR A 38 1.71 2.04 3.43
N GLU A 39 1.85 3.09 2.61
CA GLU A 39 1.24 4.38 2.90
C GLU A 39 -0.29 4.24 2.98
N GLU A 40 -0.92 4.84 3.98
CA GLU A 40 -2.34 4.64 4.27
C GLU A 40 -3.25 4.95 3.08
N ASP A 41 -2.98 6.05 2.37
CA ASP A 41 -3.77 6.46 1.21
C ASP A 41 -3.63 5.47 0.04
N ARG A 42 -2.44 4.87 -0.14
CA ARG A 42 -2.21 3.84 -1.15
C ARG A 42 -2.95 2.55 -0.82
N VAL A 43 -2.94 2.14 0.45
CA VAL A 43 -3.67 0.96 0.90
C VAL A 43 -5.18 1.17 0.70
N LYS A 44 -5.72 2.33 1.10
CA LYS A 44 -7.12 2.70 0.84
C LYS A 44 -7.46 2.66 -0.65
N ALA A 45 -6.62 3.25 -1.49
CA ALA A 45 -6.81 3.27 -2.95
C ALA A 45 -6.78 1.87 -3.58
N ALA A 46 -5.96 0.95 -3.06
CA ALA A 46 -5.89 -0.43 -3.55
C ALA A 46 -7.18 -1.24 -3.31
N TYR A 47 -7.85 -1.01 -2.17
CA TYR A 47 -9.12 -1.67 -1.88
C TYR A 47 -10.31 -0.94 -2.48
N GLY A 48 -10.24 0.39 -2.58
CA GLY A 48 -11.37 1.27 -2.89
C GLY A 48 -12.26 1.52 -1.67
N ALA A 49 -12.96 2.66 -1.64
CA ALA A 49 -13.69 3.15 -0.46
C ALA A 49 -14.64 2.11 0.15
N ALA A 50 -15.56 1.55 -0.66
CA ALA A 50 -16.57 0.61 -0.18
C ALA A 50 -15.99 -0.68 0.44
N LYS A 51 -14.91 -1.21 -0.17
CA LYS A 51 -14.26 -2.44 0.32
C LYS A 51 -13.44 -2.14 1.57
N TYR A 52 -12.72 -1.02 1.59
CA TYR A 52 -11.95 -0.58 2.74
C TYR A 52 -12.85 -0.40 3.97
N GLU A 53 -13.98 0.28 3.85
CA GLU A 53 -14.95 0.46 4.94
C GLU A 53 -15.51 -0.86 5.48
N ARG A 54 -15.82 -1.82 4.59
CA ARG A 54 -16.26 -3.15 5.02
C ARG A 54 -15.16 -3.87 5.81
N LEU A 55 -13.93 -3.84 5.32
CA LEU A 55 -12.80 -4.49 5.99
C LEU A 55 -12.43 -3.80 7.32
N ALA A 56 -12.54 -2.49 7.41
CA ALA A 56 -12.33 -1.74 8.65
C ALA A 56 -13.34 -2.14 9.74
N ARG A 57 -14.60 -2.37 9.38
CA ARG A 57 -15.63 -2.90 10.29
C ARG A 57 -15.33 -4.33 10.75
N ILE A 58 -14.88 -5.19 9.84
CA ILE A 58 -14.44 -6.55 10.18
C ILE A 58 -13.24 -6.48 11.14
N LYS A 59 -12.25 -5.64 10.84
CA LYS A 59 -11.09 -5.44 11.71
C LYS A 59 -11.48 -4.94 13.09
N ALA A 60 -12.44 -4.01 13.22
CA ALA A 60 -12.96 -3.58 14.52
C ALA A 60 -13.58 -4.72 15.34
N GLN A 61 -14.15 -5.74 14.70
CA GLN A 61 -14.71 -6.91 15.39
C GLN A 61 -13.64 -7.90 15.87
N TYR A 62 -12.60 -8.13 15.08
CA TYR A 62 -11.63 -9.22 15.31
C TYR A 62 -10.25 -8.76 15.79
N ASP A 63 -9.87 -7.51 15.53
CA ASP A 63 -8.60 -6.88 15.91
C ASP A 63 -8.81 -5.38 16.23
N PRO A 64 -9.64 -5.05 17.26
CA PRO A 64 -9.98 -3.66 17.61
C PRO A 64 -8.77 -2.83 18.02
N ASP A 65 -7.77 -3.46 18.66
CA ASP A 65 -6.53 -2.79 19.10
C ASP A 65 -5.47 -2.73 17.99
N ASN A 66 -5.80 -3.23 16.78
CA ASN A 66 -4.90 -3.24 15.63
C ASN A 66 -3.54 -3.91 15.93
N VAL A 67 -3.56 -5.02 16.67
CA VAL A 67 -2.39 -5.82 17.03
C VAL A 67 -1.68 -6.32 15.77
N PHE A 68 -2.44 -6.73 14.75
CA PHE A 68 -1.88 -7.23 13.49
C PHE A 68 -1.76 -6.12 12.44
N HIS A 69 -0.75 -5.25 12.59
CA HIS A 69 -0.56 -4.07 11.74
C HIS A 69 0.68 -4.07 10.83
N LEU A 70 1.54 -5.09 10.90
CA LEU A 70 2.72 -5.22 10.01
C LEU A 70 2.33 -5.84 8.65
N ASN A 71 1.44 -5.16 7.92
CA ASN A 71 0.91 -5.56 6.62
C ASN A 71 0.40 -4.32 5.85
N ALA A 72 -0.25 -4.52 4.70
CA ALA A 72 -1.05 -3.48 4.02
C ALA A 72 -2.25 -3.08 4.89
N ASN A 73 -1.97 -2.35 5.96
CA ASN A 73 -2.83 -2.31 7.11
C ASN A 73 -4.10 -1.52 6.88
N ILE A 74 -5.21 -2.10 7.36
CA ILE A 74 -6.51 -1.46 7.44
C ILE A 74 -6.73 -1.10 8.90
N LYS A 75 -6.94 0.18 9.18
CA LYS A 75 -7.27 0.62 10.54
C LYS A 75 -8.70 0.17 10.90
N PRO A 76 -8.94 -0.32 12.12
CA PRO A 76 -10.29 -0.66 12.57
C PRO A 76 -11.19 0.59 12.48
N ALA A 77 -12.44 0.38 12.10
CA ALA A 77 -13.44 1.45 12.16
C ALA A 77 -13.65 1.88 13.61
N LEU A 78 -13.83 3.19 13.82
CA LEU A 78 -14.23 3.75 15.12
C LEU A 78 -15.61 3.24 15.54
#